data_AF-A0AB38WQK7-F1
#
_entry.id   AF-A0AB38WQK7-F1
#
_cell.length_a   1.000
_cell.length_b   1.000
_cell.length_c   1.000
_cell.angle_alpha   90.00
_cell.angle_beta   90.00
_cell.angle_gamma   90.00
#
_symmetry.space_group_name_H-M   'P 1'
#
loop_
_entity.id
_entity.type
_entity.pdbx_description
1 polymer ?
#
loop_
_entity_poly.entity_id
_entity_poly.type
_entity_poly.pdbx_seq_one_letter_code
_entity_poly.pdbx_strand_id
1 'polypeptide(L)'
;MRGLALLAVTLSLAQIAKAQEAPIDAWTLRKCALYAQATEDALAALGPEGLSPQFLEENRAFIASGCVGHVRICAQTAQDYAFADLLTMMTMNEGMASTFVPFGCDN
;
A
#
# COMPACT_ATOMS: atom_id res chain seq x y z
N MET A 1 41.46 6.93 -57.92
CA MET A 1 41.01 5.62 -57.39
C MET A 1 41.71 5.37 -56.06
N ARG A 2 40.98 5.43 -54.95
CA ARG A 2 41.24 4.75 -53.67
C ARG A 2 40.19 5.22 -52.66
N GLY A 3 39.08 4.50 -52.63
CA GLY A 3 38.06 4.64 -51.62
C GLY A 3 38.51 4.02 -50.30
N LEU A 4 37.98 4.57 -49.21
CA LEU A 4 37.79 3.87 -47.95
C LEU A 4 36.60 4.53 -47.27
N ALA A 5 35.42 3.96 -47.50
CA ALA A 5 34.22 4.26 -46.72
C ALA A 5 34.36 3.54 -45.38
N LEU A 6 34.58 4.30 -44.30
CA LEU A 6 34.46 3.79 -42.93
C LEU A 6 33.02 4.00 -42.48
N LEU A 7 32.19 2.95 -42.61
CA LEU A 7 30.93 2.86 -41.88
C LEU A 7 31.25 2.61 -40.40
N ALA A 8 31.08 3.63 -39.55
CA ALA A 8 31.07 3.46 -38.12
C ALA A 8 29.71 2.89 -37.70
N VAL A 9 29.69 1.60 -37.31
CA VAL A 9 28.52 0.96 -36.70
C VAL A 9 28.33 1.56 -35.31
N THR A 10 27.30 2.39 -35.14
CA THR A 10 26.89 2.90 -33.82
C THR A 10 26.24 1.78 -33.03
N LEU A 11 26.99 1.21 -32.08
CA LEU A 11 26.49 0.24 -31.12
C LEU A 11 25.65 1.00 -30.07
N SER A 12 24.34 1.09 -30.29
CA SER A 12 23.40 1.65 -29.34
C SER A 12 23.34 0.75 -28.09
N LEU A 13 23.99 1.16 -26.99
CA LEU A 13 23.77 0.55 -25.69
C LEU A 13 22.33 0.87 -25.26
N ALA A 14 21.42 -0.09 -25.46
CA ALA A 14 20.12 -0.08 -24.82
C ALA A 14 20.36 -0.22 -23.30
N GLN A 15 20.39 0.91 -22.59
CA GLN A 15 20.37 0.93 -21.14
C GLN A 15 18.99 0.41 -20.69
N ILE A 16 18.92 -0.87 -20.38
CA ILE A 16 17.80 -1.44 -19.65
C ILE A 16 17.88 -0.84 -18.24
N ALA A 17 17.16 0.26 -18.01
CA ALA A 17 16.99 0.82 -16.68
C ALA A 17 16.24 -0.21 -15.83
N LYS A 18 16.98 -0.94 -14.99
CA LYS A 18 16.34 -1.70 -13.91
C LYS A 18 15.91 -0.69 -12.86
N ALA A 19 14.60 -0.58 -12.66
CA ALA A 19 14.06 0.15 -11.51
C ALA A 19 14.65 -0.48 -10.25
N GLN A 20 15.52 0.27 -9.58
CA GLN A 20 16.11 -0.16 -8.32
C GLN A 20 15.10 0.23 -7.24
N GLU A 21 14.51 -0.76 -6.58
CA GLU A 21 13.64 -0.52 -5.43
C GLU A 21 14.39 0.31 -4.40
N ALA A 22 13.91 1.54 -4.20
CA ALA A 22 14.45 2.40 -3.17
C ALA A 22 14.19 1.75 -1.81
N PRO A 23 15.13 1.84 -0.85
CA PRO A 23 14.89 1.37 0.51
C PRO A 23 13.61 1.99 1.07
N ILE A 24 12.79 1.18 1.75
CA ILE A 24 11.62 1.70 2.47
C ILE A 24 12.11 2.73 3.48
N ASP A 25 11.61 3.96 3.39
CA ASP A 25 12.01 5.03 4.31
C ASP A 25 11.45 4.80 5.73
N ALA A 26 12.10 5.42 6.71
CA ALA A 26 11.72 5.28 8.12
C ALA A 26 10.28 5.76 8.40
N TRP A 27 9.79 6.72 7.61
CA TRP A 27 8.44 7.22 7.75
C TRP A 27 7.40 6.19 7.29
N THR A 28 7.67 5.47 6.22
CA THR A 28 6.81 4.40 5.69
C THR A 28 6.72 3.24 6.68
N LEU A 29 7.85 2.85 7.30
CA LEU A 29 7.84 1.89 8.40
C LEU A 29 7.02 2.39 9.60
N ARG A 30 7.17 3.68 9.97
CA ARG A 30 6.42 4.28 11.08
C ARG A 30 4.91 4.29 10.81
N LYS A 31 4.47 4.65 9.60
CA LYS A 31 3.06 4.63 9.20
C LYS A 31 2.45 3.25 9.33
N CYS A 32 3.16 2.19 8.92
CA CYS A 32 2.63 0.84 9.06
C CYS A 32 2.49 0.41 10.53
N ALA A 33 3.45 0.78 11.38
CA ALA A 33 3.35 0.53 12.82
C ALA A 33 2.16 1.27 13.46
N LEU A 34 1.93 2.53 13.07
CA LEU A 34 0.79 3.32 13.52
C LEU A 34 -0.54 2.71 13.05
N TYR A 35 -0.61 2.28 11.79
CA TYR A 35 -1.79 1.61 11.24
C TYR A 35 -2.11 0.29 11.94
N ALA A 36 -1.08 -0.52 12.23
CA ALA A 36 -1.24 -1.76 12.97
C ALA A 36 -1.76 -1.52 14.39
N GLN A 37 -1.22 -0.53 15.10
CA GLN A 37 -1.74 -0.15 16.43
C GLN A 37 -3.19 0.33 16.34
N ALA A 38 -3.50 1.20 15.38
CA ALA A 38 -4.85 1.72 15.20
C ALA A 38 -5.86 0.61 14.84
N THR A 39 -5.43 -0.45 14.16
CA THR A 39 -6.25 -1.64 13.87
C THR A 39 -6.65 -2.35 15.15
N GLU A 40 -5.70 -2.59 16.07
CA GLU A 40 -5.98 -3.21 17.36
C GLU A 40 -6.90 -2.34 18.22
N ASP A 41 -6.64 -1.03 18.26
CA ASP A 41 -7.46 -0.07 19.02
C ASP A 41 -8.89 0.02 18.47
N ALA A 42 -9.06 0.00 17.14
CA ALA A 42 -10.38 -0.01 16.50
C ALA A 42 -11.14 -1.31 16.78
N LEU A 43 -10.46 -2.47 16.76
CA LEU A 43 -11.05 -3.75 17.13
C LEU A 43 -11.50 -3.77 18.59
N ALA A 44 -10.68 -3.21 19.50
CA ALA A 44 -11.02 -3.09 20.91
C ALA A 44 -12.22 -2.16 21.15
N ALA A 45 -12.34 -1.08 20.37
CA ALA A 45 -13.41 -0.10 20.51
C ALA A 45 -14.76 -0.57 19.93
N LEU A 46 -14.74 -1.20 18.75
CA LEU A 46 -15.96 -1.58 18.03
C LEU A 46 -16.42 -3.02 18.31
N GLY A 47 -15.49 -3.89 18.71
CA GLY A 47 -15.71 -5.32 18.81
C GLY A 47 -15.71 -6.02 17.44
N PRO A 48 -15.45 -7.35 17.42
CA PRO A 48 -15.36 -8.12 16.18
C PRO A 48 -16.71 -8.57 15.62
N GLU A 49 -17.80 -8.43 16.38
CA GLU A 49 -19.12 -8.92 15.98
C GLU A 49 -19.64 -8.17 14.74
N GLY A 50 -19.98 -8.92 13.70
CA GLY A 50 -20.48 -8.37 12.44
C GLY A 50 -19.39 -7.98 11.43
N LEU A 51 -18.10 -8.04 11.78
CA LEU A 51 -17.02 -7.87 10.83
C LEU A 51 -16.92 -9.09 9.90
N SER A 52 -16.77 -8.83 8.60
CA SER A 52 -16.52 -9.87 7.61
C SER A 52 -15.16 -10.53 7.88
N PRO A 53 -15.10 -11.87 7.98
CA PRO A 53 -13.82 -12.57 8.15
C PRO A 53 -12.83 -12.28 7.01
N GLN A 54 -13.33 -12.13 5.78
CA GLN A 54 -12.51 -11.80 4.61
C GLN A 54 -11.92 -10.39 4.73
N PHE A 55 -12.74 -9.40 5.08
CA PHE A 55 -12.31 -8.02 5.28
C PHE A 55 -11.17 -7.92 6.32
N LEU A 56 -11.33 -8.63 7.45
CA LEU A 56 -10.30 -8.68 8.48
C LEU A 56 -9.02 -9.39 8.04
N GLU A 57 -9.14 -10.47 7.26
CA GLU A 57 -7.98 -11.20 6.75
C GLU A 57 -7.18 -10.37 5.74
N GLU A 58 -7.87 -9.69 4.82
CA GLU A 58 -7.24 -8.78 3.88
C GLU A 58 -6.54 -7.62 4.61
N ASN A 59 -7.14 -7.09 5.68
CA ASN A 59 -6.53 -6.04 6.50
C ASN A 59 -5.24 -6.55 7.18
N ARG A 60 -5.28 -7.76 7.76
CA ARG A 60 -4.10 -8.41 8.33
C ARG A 60 -3.02 -8.65 7.28
N ALA A 61 -3.40 -9.09 6.08
CA ALA A 61 -2.47 -9.29 4.98
C ALA A 61 -1.81 -7.98 4.53
N PHE A 62 -2.55 -6.87 4.50
CA PHE A 62 -2.00 -5.55 4.22
C PHE A 62 -0.93 -5.16 5.26
N ILE A 63 -1.20 -5.36 6.55
CA ILE A 63 -0.22 -5.12 7.63
C ILE A 63 1.00 -6.01 7.46
N ALA A 64 0.79 -7.32 7.23
CA ALA A 64 1.86 -8.29 7.05
C ALA A 64 2.75 -7.99 5.83
N SER A 65 2.20 -7.33 4.80
CA SER A 65 2.95 -6.86 3.63
C SER A 65 3.86 -5.65 3.91
N GLY A 66 3.77 -5.05 5.11
CA GLY A 66 4.45 -3.80 5.44
C GLY A 66 3.69 -2.54 5.01
N CYS A 67 2.38 -2.66 4.76
CA CYS A 67 1.51 -1.55 4.35
C CYS A 67 1.98 -0.80 3.08
N VAL A 68 2.65 -1.50 2.15
CA VAL A 68 3.18 -0.93 0.90
C VAL A 68 2.41 -1.35 -0.35
N GLY A 69 1.46 -2.27 -0.22
CA GLY A 69 0.68 -2.77 -1.36
C GLY A 69 -0.40 -1.78 -1.82
N HIS A 70 -0.59 -1.67 -3.13
CA HIS A 70 -1.79 -1.07 -3.71
C HIS A 70 -2.92 -2.10 -3.70
N VAL A 71 -3.60 -2.21 -2.57
CA VAL A 71 -4.75 -3.11 -2.38
C VAL A 71 -6.03 -2.30 -2.12
N ARG A 72 -7.18 -2.90 -2.43
CA ARG A 72 -8.50 -2.33 -2.26
C ARG A 72 -9.34 -3.34 -1.48
N ILE A 73 -9.51 -3.08 -0.20
CA ILE A 73 -10.29 -3.90 0.74
C ILE A 73 -11.69 -3.33 0.77
N CYS A 74 -12.65 -4.07 0.22
CA CYS A 74 -14.03 -3.63 0.12
C CYS A 74 -14.81 -4.02 1.39
N ALA A 75 -15.32 -3.01 2.10
CA ALA A 75 -16.25 -3.21 3.21
C ALA A 75 -17.60 -3.73 2.69
N GLN A 76 -18.18 -4.74 3.35
CA GLN A 76 -19.41 -5.40 2.92
C GLN A 76 -20.53 -5.33 3.96
N THR A 77 -20.18 -5.25 5.24
CA THR A 77 -21.14 -5.13 6.34
C THR A 77 -21.14 -3.72 6.93
N ALA A 78 -22.20 -3.37 7.66
CA ALA A 78 -22.24 -2.11 8.41
C ALA A 78 -21.08 -1.99 9.41
N GLN A 79 -20.65 -3.12 9.98
CA GLN A 79 -19.51 -3.15 10.90
C GLN A 79 -18.18 -2.96 10.15
N ASP A 80 -18.03 -3.52 8.95
CA ASP A 80 -16.83 -3.28 8.12
C ASP A 80 -16.68 -1.79 7.80
N TYR A 81 -17.79 -1.12 7.45
CA TYR A 81 -17.79 0.32 7.21
C TYR A 81 -17.42 1.11 8.47
N ALA A 82 -18.04 0.80 9.62
CA ALA A 82 -17.72 1.46 10.88
C ALA A 82 -16.25 1.30 11.25
N PHE A 83 -15.68 0.11 11.02
CA PHE A 83 -14.27 -0.16 11.23
C PHE A 83 -13.37 0.62 10.28
N ALA A 84 -13.68 0.59 8.98
CA ALA A 84 -12.91 1.31 7.96
C ALA A 84 -12.92 2.83 8.21
N ASP A 85 -14.08 3.40 8.56
CA ASP A 85 -14.23 4.82 8.85
C ASP A 85 -13.44 5.22 10.10
N LEU A 86 -13.55 4.44 11.18
CA LEU A 86 -12.80 4.69 12.41
C LEU A 86 -11.30 4.64 12.15
N LEU A 87 -10.82 3.61 11.44
CA LEU A 87 -9.39 3.46 11.17
C LEU A 87 -8.85 4.55 10.26
N THR A 88 -9.65 5.01 9.29
CA THR A 88 -9.35 6.19 8.47
C THR A 88 -9.17 7.44 9.34
N MET A 89 -10.10 7.69 10.26
CA MET A 89 -10.00 8.84 11.17
C MET A 89 -8.80 8.74 12.13
N MET A 90 -8.55 7.57 12.70
CA MET A 90 -7.42 7.35 13.61
C MET A 90 -6.07 7.58 12.92
N THR A 91 -5.89 7.04 11.72
CA THR A 91 -4.64 7.22 10.96
C THR A 91 -4.47 8.66 10.46
N MET A 92 -5.55 9.34 10.10
CA MET A 92 -5.50 10.78 9.79
C MET A 92 -5.08 11.62 11.00
N ASN A 93 -5.52 11.27 12.21
CA ASN A 93 -5.08 11.95 13.45
C ASN A 93 -3.58 11.77 13.72
N GLU A 94 -2.98 10.68 13.24
CA GLU A 94 -1.53 10.45 13.27
C GLU A 94 -0.77 11.20 12.14
N GLY A 95 -1.46 12.05 11.37
CA GLY A 95 -0.88 12.83 10.28
C GLY A 95 -0.71 12.07 8.97
N MET A 96 -1.39 10.93 8.81
CA MET A 96 -1.36 10.14 7.58
C MET A 96 -2.41 10.66 6.59
N ALA A 97 -2.14 10.53 5.29
CA ALA A 97 -3.15 10.85 4.27
C ALA A 97 -4.27 9.80 4.28
N SER A 98 -5.50 10.20 3.97
CA SER A 98 -6.64 9.27 3.84
C SER A 98 -6.45 8.23 2.71
N THR A 99 -5.51 8.47 1.80
CA THR A 99 -5.11 7.51 0.74
C THR A 99 -4.16 6.42 1.23
N PHE A 100 -3.69 6.49 2.48
CA PHE A 100 -2.83 5.44 3.04
C PHE A 100 -3.62 4.16 3.35
N VAL A 101 -4.84 4.29 3.87
CA VAL A 101 -5.63 3.11 4.26
C VAL A 101 -6.04 2.31 3.03
N PRO A 102 -6.14 0.98 3.12
CA PRO A 102 -6.35 0.11 1.97
C PRO A 102 -7.82 0.02 1.53
N PHE A 103 -8.70 0.90 2.03
CA PHE A 103 -10.15 0.71 1.89
C PHE A 103 -10.70 1.22 0.56
N GLY A 104 -11.60 0.41 0.00
CA GLY A 104 -12.48 0.78 -1.09
C GLY A 104 -12.82 -0.39 -2.00
N CYS A 105 -13.85 -0.21 -2.80
CA CYS A 105 -14.39 -1.23 -3.69
C CYS A 105 -14.06 -0.90 -5.15
N ASP A 106 -14.00 -1.94 -5.99
CA ASP A 106 -14.00 -1.80 -7.44
C ASP A 106 -15.42 -1.45 -7.93
N ASN A 107 -15.49 -0.78 -9.08
CA ASN A 107 -16.75 -0.37 -9.72
C ASN A 107 -17.33 -1.46 -10.63
#